data_AF-A0A557SYR0-F1
#
_entry.id   AF-A0A557SYR0-F1
#
_cell.length_a   1.000
_cell.length_b   1.000
_cell.length_c   1.000
_cell.angle_alpha   90.00
_cell.angle_beta   90.00
_cell.angle_gamma   90.00
#
_symmetry.space_group_name_H-M   'P 1'
#
loop_
_entity.id
_entity.type
_entity.pdbx_description
1 polymer ?
#
loop_
_entity_poly.entity_id
_entity_poly.type
_entity_poly.pdbx_seq_one_letter_code
_entity_poly.pdbx_strand_id
1 'polypeptide(L)'
;MIVKKRKRKLKQSKKSRGGTRTSLNAIKTDGKLDDGQGNSIHLSVIKKEESKKFLKLIVYINEFDRINEEGKLKCRNNNCENLVCKPFRKYCSGKCSKEFTKWYNKNFYWRNIRNSILKRDDFTCQMCGLKLNKKKRHNKKIENWLECDHIIPKSYYSFLGYNFDTLENKVRTVLEFLHNENNLRTLCYQCHKEVTVNNFKTKSLLIDTNGDG
;
A
#
# COMPACT_ATOMS: atom_id res chain seq x y z
N MET A 1 -28.37 4.19 43.06
CA MET A 1 -28.32 3.68 41.67
C MET A 1 -27.22 2.61 41.59
N ILE A 2 -27.61 1.32 41.59
CA ILE A 2 -26.70 0.19 41.83
C ILE A 2 -26.12 -0.32 40.51
N VAL A 3 -24.81 -0.17 40.33
CA VAL A 3 -24.09 -0.63 39.13
C VAL A 3 -23.73 -2.11 39.28
N LYS A 4 -24.47 -3.00 38.59
CA LYS A 4 -24.16 -4.44 38.51
C LYS A 4 -22.87 -4.66 37.70
N LYS A 5 -21.80 -5.11 38.35
CA LYS A 5 -20.56 -5.57 37.71
C LYS A 5 -20.80 -6.87 36.92
N ARG A 6 -20.53 -6.84 35.60
CA ARG A 6 -20.57 -8.00 34.71
C ARG A 6 -19.38 -8.95 34.98
N LYS A 7 -19.66 -10.19 35.38
CA LYS A 7 -18.66 -11.28 35.46
C LYS A 7 -18.22 -11.70 34.05
N ARG A 8 -16.92 -11.63 33.75
CA ARG A 8 -16.29 -12.23 32.56
C ARG A 8 -16.09 -13.73 32.80
N LYS A 9 -16.69 -14.59 31.96
CA LYS A 9 -16.36 -16.02 31.91
C LYS A 9 -15.07 -16.21 31.10
N LEU A 10 -14.00 -16.70 31.75
CA LEU A 10 -12.82 -17.22 31.06
C LEU A 10 -13.21 -18.50 30.30
N LYS A 11 -12.93 -18.53 29.00
CA LYS A 11 -13.09 -19.71 28.16
C LYS A 11 -11.75 -20.44 28.12
N GLN A 12 -11.66 -21.57 28.80
CA GLN A 12 -10.49 -22.47 28.74
C GLN A 12 -10.39 -23.08 27.34
N SER A 13 -9.28 -22.84 26.64
CA SER A 13 -8.94 -23.51 25.39
C SER A 13 -8.16 -24.79 25.69
N LYS A 14 -8.75 -25.95 25.43
CA LYS A 14 -8.05 -27.23 25.38
C LYS A 14 -7.03 -27.21 24.23
N LYS A 15 -5.77 -27.48 24.55
CA LYS A 15 -4.63 -27.57 23.63
C LYS A 15 -4.32 -29.06 23.46
N SER A 16 -4.46 -29.58 22.24
CA SER A 16 -3.98 -30.90 21.85
C SER A 16 -3.44 -30.83 20.41
N ARG A 17 -2.54 -31.77 20.08
CA ARG A 17 -1.61 -31.89 18.93
C ARG A 17 -0.20 -31.37 19.28
N GLY A 18 0.83 -32.20 19.44
CA GLY A 18 1.07 -33.55 18.93
C GLY A 18 1.44 -33.47 17.46
N GLY A 19 2.75 -33.50 17.15
CA GLY A 19 3.26 -33.38 15.78
C GLY A 19 4.77 -33.16 15.72
N THR A 20 5.48 -34.26 15.52
CA THR A 20 6.91 -34.49 15.36
C THR A 20 7.60 -33.53 14.38
N ARG A 21 8.74 -32.94 14.77
CA ARG A 21 9.66 -32.24 13.85
C ARG A 21 10.92 -33.08 13.70
N THR A 22 11.02 -33.72 12.53
CA THR A 22 12.25 -34.35 12.03
C THR A 22 13.23 -33.26 11.58
N SER A 23 14.47 -33.44 11.98
CA SER A 23 15.66 -32.63 11.69
C SER A 23 16.27 -32.98 10.32
N LEU A 24 17.37 -32.25 9.99
CA LEU A 24 18.37 -32.50 8.92
C LEU A 24 18.02 -31.80 7.58
N ASN A 25 18.91 -31.07 6.88
CA ASN A 25 20.37 -31.01 6.89
C ASN A 25 20.91 -29.62 6.55
N ALA A 26 22.04 -29.31 7.19
CA ALA A 26 23.01 -28.31 6.77
C ALA A 26 23.93 -28.94 5.71
N ILE A 27 24.29 -28.18 4.67
CA ILE A 27 25.41 -28.51 3.78
C ILE A 27 26.44 -27.39 3.94
N LYS A 28 27.54 -27.76 4.61
CA LYS A 28 28.82 -27.07 4.54
C LYS A 28 29.53 -27.51 3.26
N THR A 29 30.20 -26.59 2.59
CA THR A 29 31.40 -26.91 1.82
C THR A 29 32.46 -25.86 2.12
N ASP A 30 33.56 -26.34 2.68
CA ASP A 30 34.85 -25.66 2.85
C ASP A 30 35.64 -25.77 1.54
N GLY A 31 36.46 -24.76 1.22
CA GLY A 31 37.40 -24.78 0.10
C GLY A 31 38.40 -23.63 0.16
N LYS A 32 39.64 -23.97 0.56
CA LYS A 32 40.89 -23.19 0.66
C LYS A 32 41.21 -22.35 -0.61
N LEU A 33 41.64 -21.09 -0.47
CA LEU A 33 43.03 -20.57 -0.39
C LEU A 33 43.95 -21.04 -1.53
N ASP A 34 44.30 -20.09 -2.41
CA ASP A 34 45.63 -19.99 -3.01
C ASP A 34 45.99 -18.53 -3.33
N ASP A 35 47.24 -18.19 -3.04
CA ASP A 35 47.87 -16.86 -3.13
C ASP A 35 48.33 -16.53 -4.56
N GLY A 36 48.29 -15.26 -4.94
CA GLY A 36 48.85 -14.78 -6.21
C GLY A 36 48.82 -13.27 -6.36
N GLN A 37 49.94 -12.63 -6.03
CA GLN A 37 50.21 -11.20 -6.18
C GLN A 37 50.01 -10.71 -7.63
N GLY A 38 49.33 -9.57 -7.78
CA GLY A 38 49.25 -8.82 -9.03
C GLY A 38 48.75 -7.41 -8.76
N ASN A 39 49.67 -6.50 -8.45
CA ASN A 39 49.41 -5.06 -8.36
C ASN A 39 48.95 -4.54 -9.73
N SER A 40 47.66 -4.25 -9.87
CA SER A 40 47.14 -3.40 -10.94
C SER A 40 46.22 -2.38 -10.30
N ILE A 41 46.67 -1.12 -10.32
CA ILE A 41 45.91 0.05 -9.91
C ILE A 41 44.84 0.26 -10.98
N HIS A 42 43.76 -0.50 -10.87
CA HIS A 42 42.56 -0.27 -11.66
C HIS A 42 41.67 0.68 -10.86
N LEU A 43 41.61 1.92 -11.32
CA LEU A 43 40.69 2.96 -10.86
C LEU A 43 39.26 2.44 -11.08
N SER A 44 38.74 1.69 -10.11
CA SER A 44 37.37 1.20 -10.13
C SER A 44 36.49 2.41 -9.83
N VAL A 45 35.99 3.00 -10.92
CA VAL A 45 34.78 3.82 -10.90
C VAL A 45 33.72 2.97 -10.22
N ILE A 46 33.53 3.20 -8.92
CA ILE A 46 32.43 2.67 -8.14
C ILE A 46 31.19 3.32 -8.74
N LYS A 47 30.64 2.71 -9.79
CA LYS A 47 29.22 2.86 -10.12
C LYS A 47 28.50 2.29 -8.92
N LYS A 48 28.20 3.15 -7.94
CA LYS A 48 27.13 2.91 -6.99
C LYS A 48 25.89 2.78 -7.85
N GLU A 49 25.56 1.55 -8.23
CA GLU A 49 24.19 1.19 -8.53
C GLU A 49 23.42 1.50 -7.25
N GLU A 50 22.88 2.72 -7.18
CA GLU A 50 21.90 3.08 -6.20
C GLU A 50 20.76 2.09 -6.40
N SER A 51 20.74 1.07 -5.56
CA SER A 51 19.65 0.12 -5.48
C SER A 51 18.37 0.97 -5.40
N LYS A 52 17.59 1.01 -6.49
CA LYS A 52 16.37 1.81 -6.58
C LYS A 52 15.49 1.40 -5.40
N LYS A 53 15.55 2.17 -4.31
CA LYS A 53 14.70 1.96 -3.15
C LYS A 53 13.29 2.05 -3.69
N PHE A 54 12.56 0.94 -3.67
CA PHE A 54 11.17 0.91 -4.09
C PHE A 54 10.43 2.04 -3.37
N LEU A 55 10.02 3.06 -4.13
CA LEU A 55 9.34 4.22 -3.60
C LEU A 55 8.03 3.72 -2.98
N LYS A 56 7.88 3.92 -1.67
CA LYS A 56 6.62 3.65 -0.99
C LYS A 56 5.64 4.75 -1.40
N LEU A 57 4.73 4.42 -2.31
CA LEU A 57 3.64 5.30 -2.77
C LEU A 57 2.54 5.41 -1.69
N ILE A 58 2.92 5.93 -0.52
CA ILE A 58 2.08 6.07 0.66
C ILE A 58 2.24 7.50 1.17
N VAL A 59 1.11 8.16 1.43
CA VAL A 59 1.07 9.42 2.19
C VAL A 59 0.71 9.08 3.62
N TYR A 60 1.61 9.38 4.55
CA TYR A 60 1.41 9.15 5.96
C TYR A 60 0.72 10.33 6.64
N ILE A 61 -0.13 10.03 7.62
CA ILE A 61 -0.96 11.03 8.31
C ILE A 61 -0.15 12.12 9.02
N ASN A 62 1.09 11.83 9.43
CA ASN A 62 1.99 12.77 10.08
C ASN A 62 2.63 13.76 9.09
N GLU A 63 2.62 13.48 7.79
CA GLU A 63 3.10 14.45 6.78
C GLU A 63 2.20 15.68 6.71
N PHE A 64 0.96 15.59 7.19
CA PHE A 64 0.04 16.73 7.31
C PHE A 64 0.25 17.58 8.58
N ASP A 65 1.24 17.26 9.42
CA ASP A 65 1.55 18.09 10.58
C ASP A 65 2.12 19.44 10.12
N ARG A 66 1.49 20.53 10.59
CA ARG A 66 1.85 21.90 10.20
C ARG A 66 2.40 22.66 11.41
N ILE A 67 3.40 23.49 11.16
CA ILE A 67 4.04 24.36 12.15
C ILE A 67 3.99 25.79 11.58
N ASN A 68 3.75 26.79 12.42
CA ASN A 68 3.87 28.19 12.01
C ASN A 68 5.33 28.69 12.10
N GLU A 69 5.56 29.94 11.71
CA GLU A 69 6.89 30.58 11.77
C GLU A 69 7.48 30.63 13.18
N GLU A 70 6.63 30.67 14.21
CA GLU A 70 7.02 30.68 15.63
C GLU A 70 7.34 29.28 16.19
N GLY A 71 7.31 28.23 15.36
CA GLY A 71 7.53 26.85 15.82
C GLY A 71 6.34 26.20 16.54
N LYS A 72 5.17 26.86 16.58
CA LYS A 72 3.93 26.34 17.20
C LYS A 72 3.15 25.47 16.21
N LEU A 73 2.55 24.40 16.73
CA LEU A 73 1.73 23.49 15.94
C LEU A 73 0.44 24.16 15.47
N LYS A 74 0.20 24.12 14.15
CA LYS A 74 -1.07 24.46 13.53
C LYS A 74 -1.99 23.23 13.45
N CYS A 75 -3.29 23.48 13.38
CA CYS A 75 -4.28 22.43 13.18
C CYS A 75 -3.96 21.62 11.92
N ARG A 76 -4.02 20.28 11.98
CA ARG A 76 -3.77 19.40 10.82
C ARG A 76 -4.85 19.49 9.74
N ASN A 77 -6.05 19.99 10.07
CA ASN A 77 -7.11 20.13 9.07
C ASN A 77 -6.75 21.23 8.07
N ASN A 78 -6.58 20.89 6.79
CA ASN A 78 -6.12 21.79 5.73
C ASN A 78 -6.94 23.09 5.61
N ASN A 79 -8.22 23.06 5.99
CA ASN A 79 -9.11 24.22 5.91
C ASN A 79 -9.14 25.05 7.22
N CYS A 80 -8.12 24.93 8.07
CA CYS A 80 -8.12 25.56 9.40
C CYS A 80 -6.72 26.07 9.79
N GLU A 81 -6.57 27.38 9.95
CA GLU A 81 -5.29 28.01 10.30
C GLU A 81 -5.05 28.18 11.81
N ASN A 82 -6.01 27.75 12.64
CA ASN A 82 -5.91 27.87 14.09
C ASN A 82 -4.78 27.03 14.67
N LEU A 83 -4.21 27.49 15.79
CA LEU A 83 -3.24 26.73 16.57
C LEU A 83 -3.88 25.50 17.23
N VAL A 84 -3.07 24.48 17.48
CA VAL A 84 -3.49 23.31 18.27
C VAL A 84 -3.77 23.74 19.71
N CYS A 85 -4.89 23.28 20.27
CA CYS A 85 -5.26 23.58 21.66
C CYS A 85 -5.57 22.30 22.45
N LYS A 86 -5.35 22.34 23.76
CA LYS A 86 -5.65 21.22 24.66
C LYS A 86 -7.17 20.97 24.72
N PRO A 87 -7.62 19.70 24.82
CA PRO A 87 -6.84 18.48 25.03
C PRO A 87 -6.32 17.82 23.73
N PHE A 88 -6.53 18.44 22.57
CA PHE A 88 -6.16 17.85 21.28
C PHE A 88 -4.65 18.04 21.01
N ARG A 89 -4.00 17.03 20.45
CA ARG A 89 -2.54 17.06 20.19
C ARG A 89 -2.16 17.60 18.80
N LYS A 90 -3.10 17.60 17.86
CA LYS A 90 -2.85 17.88 16.42
C LYS A 90 -3.95 18.74 15.77
N TYR A 91 -4.94 19.16 16.54
CA TYR A 91 -6.13 19.86 16.04
C TYR A 91 -6.52 20.99 17.00
N CYS A 92 -7.19 22.02 16.49
CA CYS A 92 -7.76 23.08 17.33
C CYS A 92 -9.13 22.71 17.93
N SER A 93 -9.77 21.64 17.46
CA SER A 93 -11.08 21.23 17.93
C SER A 93 -11.39 19.77 17.58
N GLY A 94 -12.37 19.20 18.28
CA GLY A 94 -12.91 17.89 17.94
C GLY A 94 -13.58 17.85 16.56
N LYS A 95 -14.17 18.96 16.11
CA LYS A 95 -14.77 19.09 14.77
C LYS A 95 -13.69 18.92 13.70
N CYS A 96 -12.60 19.70 13.77
CA CYS A 96 -11.51 19.60 12.81
C CYS A 96 -10.85 18.22 12.81
N SER A 97 -10.70 17.59 13.98
CA SER A 97 -10.19 16.22 14.08
C SER A 97 -11.08 15.22 13.32
N LYS A 98 -12.40 15.31 13.50
CA LYS A 98 -13.36 14.42 12.84
C LYS A 98 -13.40 14.63 11.34
N GLU A 99 -13.45 15.88 10.88
CA GLU A 99 -13.47 16.23 9.46
C GLU A 99 -12.23 15.73 8.74
N PHE A 100 -11.04 16.04 9.26
CA PHE A 100 -9.79 15.59 8.68
C PHE A 100 -9.69 14.07 8.68
N THR A 101 -10.03 13.41 9.80
CA THR A 101 -9.99 11.94 9.89
C THR A 101 -10.93 11.29 8.88
N LYS A 102 -12.14 11.85 8.69
CA LYS A 102 -13.10 11.36 7.69
C LYS A 102 -12.54 11.49 6.28
N TRP A 103 -12.00 12.66 5.94
CA TRP A 103 -11.37 12.92 4.65
C TRP A 103 -10.17 12.00 4.39
N TYR A 104 -9.23 11.93 5.34
CA TYR A 104 -8.03 11.12 5.22
C TYR A 104 -8.37 9.62 5.06
N ASN A 105 -9.26 9.11 5.90
CA ASN A 105 -9.68 7.71 5.82
C ASN A 105 -10.43 7.39 4.53
N LYS A 106 -11.20 8.35 3.99
CA LYS A 106 -11.89 8.17 2.72
C LYS A 106 -10.89 8.07 1.56
N ASN A 107 -9.84 8.90 1.57
CA ASN A 107 -9.00 9.12 0.40
C ASN A 107 -7.66 8.38 0.40
N PHE A 108 -7.03 8.15 1.56
CA PHE A 108 -5.67 7.59 1.65
C PHE A 108 -5.63 6.16 2.18
N TYR A 109 -6.72 5.68 2.79
CA TYR A 109 -6.75 4.33 3.35
C TYR A 109 -7.20 3.31 2.29
N TRP A 110 -6.25 2.57 1.70
CA TRP A 110 -6.53 1.61 0.62
C TRP A 110 -7.68 0.64 0.92
N ARG A 111 -7.81 0.17 2.17
CA ARG A 111 -8.92 -0.71 2.56
C ARG A 111 -10.29 -0.06 2.33
N ASN A 112 -10.42 1.25 2.58
CA ASN A 112 -11.67 1.97 2.41
C ASN A 112 -11.95 2.23 0.93
N ILE A 113 -10.93 2.66 0.17
CA ILE A 113 -11.00 2.80 -1.30
C ILE A 113 -11.41 1.48 -1.95
N ARG A 114 -10.67 0.39 -1.70
CA ARG A 114 -11.00 -0.96 -2.19
C ARG A 114 -12.43 -1.37 -1.86
N ASN A 115 -12.89 -1.10 -0.64
CA ASN A 115 -14.27 -1.42 -0.26
C ASN A 115 -15.30 -0.53 -0.96
N SER A 116 -14.97 0.72 -1.30
CA SER A 116 -15.81 1.63 -2.10
C SER A 116 -15.99 1.08 -3.50
N ILE A 117 -14.89 0.73 -4.17
CA ILE A 117 -14.90 0.17 -5.54
C ILE A 117 -15.67 -1.14 -5.61
N LEU A 118 -15.42 -2.08 -4.68
CA LEU A 118 -16.17 -3.34 -4.63
C LEU A 118 -17.68 -3.11 -4.43
N LYS A 119 -18.08 -2.06 -3.70
CA LYS A 119 -19.50 -1.72 -3.51
C LYS A 119 -20.09 -1.03 -4.74
N ARG A 120 -19.35 -0.12 -5.37
CA ARG A 120 -19.72 0.56 -6.63
C ARG A 120 -20.05 -0.48 -7.70
N ASP A 121 -19.19 -1.49 -7.82
CA ASP A 121 -19.29 -2.55 -8.82
C ASP A 121 -20.27 -3.68 -8.40
N ASP A 122 -21.05 -3.47 -7.33
CA ASP A 122 -21.92 -4.46 -6.68
C ASP A 122 -21.30 -5.86 -6.55
N PHE A 123 -20.02 -5.90 -6.17
CA PHE A 123 -19.22 -7.12 -6.05
C PHE A 123 -19.28 -7.99 -7.32
N THR A 124 -19.15 -7.35 -8.48
CA THR A 124 -19.18 -7.97 -9.80
C THR A 124 -17.89 -7.66 -10.55
N CYS A 125 -17.25 -8.68 -11.11
CA CYS A 125 -16.10 -8.53 -12.00
C CYS A 125 -16.50 -7.67 -13.20
N GLN A 126 -15.77 -6.58 -13.42
CA GLN A 126 -16.07 -5.61 -14.49
C GLN A 126 -15.65 -6.10 -15.89
N MET A 127 -14.94 -7.22 -15.99
CA MET A 127 -14.57 -7.82 -17.28
C MET A 127 -15.51 -8.95 -17.70
N CYS A 128 -15.79 -9.92 -16.81
CA CYS A 128 -16.57 -11.11 -17.15
C CYS A 128 -17.96 -11.17 -16.52
N GLY A 129 -18.35 -10.20 -15.70
CA GLY A 129 -19.66 -10.17 -15.05
C GLY A 129 -19.83 -11.16 -13.88
N LEU A 130 -18.78 -11.89 -13.49
CA LEU A 130 -18.84 -12.81 -12.34
C LEU A 130 -19.15 -12.06 -11.05
N LYS A 131 -20.28 -12.40 -10.41
CA LYS A 131 -20.77 -11.76 -9.18
C LYS A 131 -20.52 -12.63 -7.95
N LEU A 132 -19.91 -12.06 -6.91
CA LEU A 132 -19.75 -12.73 -5.61
C LEU A 132 -20.66 -12.11 -4.55
N ASN A 133 -21.09 -12.92 -3.58
CA ASN A 133 -21.88 -12.42 -2.47
C ASN A 133 -21.04 -11.50 -1.57
N LYS A 134 -21.60 -10.35 -1.15
CA LYS A 134 -20.96 -9.35 -0.27
C LYS A 134 -20.32 -9.96 1.00
N LYS A 135 -20.93 -11.02 1.55
CA LYS A 135 -20.44 -11.74 2.75
C LYS A 135 -19.27 -12.68 2.44
N LYS A 136 -19.19 -13.17 1.20
CA LYS A 136 -18.19 -14.14 0.73
C LYS A 136 -17.32 -13.47 -0.34
N ARG A 137 -16.46 -12.52 0.09
CA ARG A 137 -15.42 -11.89 -0.76
C ARG A 137 -14.48 -12.92 -1.41
N HIS A 138 -14.44 -14.11 -0.83
CA HIS A 138 -13.77 -15.29 -1.33
C HIS A 138 -14.78 -16.44 -1.33
N ASN A 139 -14.92 -17.12 -2.47
CA ASN A 139 -15.68 -18.33 -2.60
C ASN A 139 -14.73 -19.52 -2.71
N LYS A 140 -14.50 -20.19 -1.57
CA LYS A 140 -13.62 -21.36 -1.46
C LYS A 140 -13.95 -22.50 -2.43
N LYS A 141 -15.22 -22.64 -2.86
CA LYS A 141 -15.64 -23.73 -3.75
C LYS A 141 -15.15 -23.57 -5.18
N ILE A 142 -15.04 -22.33 -5.64
CA ILE A 142 -14.60 -21.99 -7.00
C ILE A 142 -13.19 -21.36 -6.98
N GLU A 143 -12.54 -21.35 -5.81
CA GLU A 143 -11.27 -20.67 -5.54
C GLU A 143 -11.18 -19.26 -6.15
N ASN A 144 -12.27 -18.51 -6.06
CA ASN A 144 -12.37 -17.21 -6.70
C ASN A 144 -12.64 -16.12 -5.67
N TRP A 145 -11.95 -15.00 -5.81
CA TRP A 145 -12.14 -13.80 -5.00
C TRP A 145 -12.13 -12.57 -5.89
N LEU A 146 -12.73 -11.50 -5.38
CA LEU A 146 -12.71 -10.22 -6.04
C LEU A 146 -11.55 -9.36 -5.52
N GLU A 147 -10.77 -8.85 -6.45
CA GLU A 147 -9.73 -7.87 -6.23
C GLU A 147 -10.14 -6.52 -6.79
N CYS A 148 -9.59 -5.46 -6.19
CA CYS A 148 -9.66 -4.12 -6.75
C CYS A 148 -8.30 -3.87 -7.38
N ASP A 149 -8.29 -3.65 -8.68
CA ASP A 149 -7.08 -3.49 -9.47
C ASP A 149 -7.09 -2.15 -10.20
N HIS A 150 -5.89 -1.69 -10.56
CA HIS A 150 -5.70 -0.48 -11.34
C HIS A 150 -5.96 -0.75 -12.82
N ILE A 151 -6.70 0.14 -13.49
CA ILE A 151 -6.90 0.06 -14.95
C ILE A 151 -5.59 0.42 -15.64
N ILE A 152 -5.01 1.57 -15.28
CA ILE A 152 -3.66 1.97 -15.65
C ILE A 152 -2.71 1.61 -14.48
N PRO A 153 -1.72 0.74 -14.69
CA PRO A 153 -0.90 0.21 -13.60
C PRO A 153 -0.17 1.29 -12.82
N LYS A 154 0.01 1.08 -11.51
CA LYS A 154 0.70 2.03 -10.61
C LYS A 154 2.07 2.47 -11.11
N SER A 155 2.80 1.60 -11.83
CA SER A 155 4.12 1.91 -12.36
C SER A 155 4.13 3.01 -13.43
N TYR A 156 2.97 3.37 -13.99
CA TYR A 156 2.86 4.37 -15.05
C TYR A 156 2.69 5.80 -14.52
N TYR A 157 2.57 6.00 -13.21
CA TYR A 157 2.29 7.33 -12.65
C TYR A 157 3.30 8.39 -13.11
N SER A 158 4.60 8.08 -13.10
CA SER A 158 5.65 9.01 -13.53
C SER A 158 5.59 9.34 -15.02
N PHE A 159 5.25 8.37 -15.87
CA PHE A 159 5.07 8.58 -17.31
C PHE A 159 3.87 9.49 -17.61
N LEU A 160 2.90 9.58 -16.70
CA LEU A 160 1.74 10.45 -16.80
C LEU A 160 1.97 11.83 -16.14
N GLY A 161 3.21 12.15 -15.76
CA GLY A 161 3.56 13.45 -15.17
C GLY A 161 3.29 13.57 -13.66
N TYR A 162 2.96 12.47 -12.97
CA TYR A 162 2.80 12.47 -11.53
C TYR A 162 4.13 12.25 -10.80
N ASN A 163 4.35 12.98 -9.70
CA ASN A 163 5.55 12.91 -8.87
C ASN A 163 5.23 12.61 -7.40
N PHE A 164 6.21 12.07 -6.67
CA PHE A 164 6.06 11.64 -5.27
C PHE A 164 7.09 12.28 -4.32
N ASP A 165 7.50 13.52 -4.64
CA ASP A 165 8.56 14.31 -4.01
C ASP A 165 8.06 15.22 -2.87
N THR A 166 7.02 16.02 -3.11
CA THR A 166 6.43 16.95 -2.12
C THR A 166 5.11 16.42 -1.58
N LEU A 167 4.67 16.84 -0.38
CA LEU A 167 3.37 16.42 0.15
C LEU A 167 2.23 16.72 -0.84
N GLU A 168 2.25 17.89 -1.46
CA GLU A 168 1.26 18.31 -2.46
C GLU A 168 1.25 17.35 -3.66
N ASN A 169 2.43 17.05 -4.22
CA ASN A 169 2.56 16.10 -5.33
C ASN A 169 2.13 14.69 -4.94
N LYS A 170 2.45 14.23 -3.73
CA LYS A 170 1.99 12.92 -3.26
C LYS A 170 0.46 12.88 -3.09
N VAL A 171 -0.13 13.92 -2.50
CA VAL A 171 -1.58 14.05 -2.34
C VAL A 171 -2.26 14.04 -3.69
N ARG A 172 -1.79 14.87 -4.63
CA ARG A 172 -2.28 14.92 -6.01
C ARG A 172 -2.21 13.55 -6.68
N THR A 173 -1.04 12.92 -6.69
CA THR A 173 -0.83 11.59 -7.27
C THR A 173 -1.74 10.53 -6.66
N VAL A 174 -1.96 10.55 -5.35
CA VAL A 174 -2.86 9.61 -4.70
C VAL A 174 -4.31 9.85 -5.11
N LEU A 175 -4.79 11.09 -5.06
CA LEU A 175 -6.20 11.41 -5.32
C LEU A 175 -6.56 11.26 -6.80
N GLU A 176 -5.69 11.72 -7.69
CA GLU A 176 -5.97 11.82 -9.12
C GLU A 176 -5.60 10.55 -9.88
N PHE A 177 -4.68 9.72 -9.36
CA PHE A 177 -4.22 8.52 -10.06
C PHE A 177 -4.34 7.23 -9.24
N LEU A 178 -3.68 7.14 -8.07
CA LEU A 178 -3.56 5.85 -7.36
C LEU A 178 -4.86 5.40 -6.71
N HIS A 179 -5.66 6.31 -6.18
CA HIS A 179 -6.93 6.01 -5.51
C HIS A 179 -8.13 6.62 -6.26
N ASN A 180 -7.90 7.11 -7.48
CA ASN A 180 -8.96 7.60 -8.34
C ASN A 180 -9.90 6.45 -8.72
N GLU A 181 -11.19 6.60 -8.41
CA GLU A 181 -12.18 5.56 -8.67
C GLU A 181 -12.28 5.20 -10.16
N ASN A 182 -12.03 6.16 -11.06
CA ASN A 182 -12.05 5.94 -12.50
C ASN A 182 -10.85 5.12 -13.00
N ASN A 183 -9.77 5.06 -12.22
CA ASN A 183 -8.60 4.22 -12.51
C ASN A 183 -8.65 2.88 -11.75
N LEU A 184 -9.76 2.56 -11.10
CA LEU A 184 -9.93 1.34 -10.31
C LEU A 184 -11.12 0.52 -10.79
N ARG A 185 -10.95 -0.80 -10.78
CA ARG A 185 -12.01 -1.75 -11.14
C ARG A 185 -11.98 -3.00 -10.29
N THR A 186 -13.13 -3.64 -10.16
CA THR A 186 -13.26 -4.95 -9.54
C THR A 186 -12.99 -6.06 -10.57
N LEU A 187 -12.07 -6.98 -10.27
CA LEU A 187 -11.76 -8.15 -11.10
C LEU A 187 -11.88 -9.44 -10.30
N CYS A 188 -12.29 -10.53 -10.96
CA CYS A 188 -12.11 -11.87 -10.42
C CYS A 188 -10.67 -12.34 -10.62
N TYR A 189 -10.27 -13.41 -9.94
CA TYR A 189 -8.90 -13.92 -9.97
C TYR A 189 -8.40 -14.23 -11.40
N GLN A 190 -9.23 -14.86 -12.23
CA GLN A 190 -8.87 -15.20 -13.61
C GLN A 190 -8.62 -13.95 -14.47
N CYS A 191 -9.57 -13.00 -14.49
CA CYS A 191 -9.40 -11.76 -15.24
C CYS A 191 -8.23 -10.90 -14.71
N HIS A 192 -7.99 -10.89 -13.39
CA HIS A 192 -6.83 -10.19 -12.82
C HIS A 192 -5.50 -10.77 -13.30
N LYS A 193 -5.40 -12.11 -13.36
CA LYS A 193 -4.23 -12.80 -13.90
C LYS A 193 -4.00 -12.46 -15.37
N GLU A 194 -5.04 -12.46 -16.19
CA GLU A 194 -4.96 -12.08 -17.62
C GLU A 194 -4.47 -10.65 -17.79
N VAL A 195 -5.06 -9.69 -17.06
CA VAL A 195 -4.65 -8.28 -17.07
C VAL A 195 -3.19 -8.14 -16.64
N THR A 196 -2.76 -8.86 -15.60
CA THR A 196 -1.38 -8.83 -15.13
C THR A 196 -0.41 -9.28 -16.22
N VAL A 197 -0.69 -10.41 -16.87
CA VAL A 197 0.13 -10.92 -17.98
C VAL A 197 0.20 -9.92 -19.14
N ASN A 198 -0.93 -9.33 -19.52
CA ASN A 198 -0.98 -8.33 -20.60
C ASN A 198 -0.18 -7.07 -20.23
N ASN A 199 -0.29 -6.57 -19.00
CA ASN A 199 0.48 -5.43 -18.53
C ASN A 199 1.99 -5.68 -18.56
N PHE A 200 2.44 -6.90 -18.23
CA PHE A 200 3.85 -7.27 -18.34
C PHE A 200 4.35 -7.22 -19.78
N LYS A 201 3.58 -7.76 -20.74
CA LYS A 201 3.90 -7.73 -22.18
C LYS A 201 3.95 -6.30 -22.73
N THR A 202 2.97 -5.46 -22.38
CA THR A 202 2.97 -4.06 -22.83
C THR A 202 4.13 -3.28 -22.24
N LYS A 203 4.49 -3.55 -20.98
CA LYS A 203 5.61 -2.88 -20.32
C LYS A 203 6.96 -3.24 -20.94
N SER A 204 7.19 -4.51 -21.31
CA SER A 204 8.43 -4.90 -21.98
C SER A 204 8.57 -4.17 -23.33
N LEU A 205 7.50 -4.13 -24.12
CA LEU A 205 7.49 -3.42 -25.40
C LEU A 205 7.85 -1.93 -25.29
N LEU A 206 7.35 -1.24 -24.26
CA LEU A 206 7.65 0.18 -24.04
C LEU A 206 9.07 0.45 -23.53
N ILE A 207 9.72 -0.53 -22.91
CA ILE A 207 11.12 -0.41 -22.46
C ILE A 207 12.05 -0.60 -23.66
N ASP A 208 11.74 -1.55 -24.54
CA ASP A 208 12.57 -1.89 -25.69
C ASP A 208 12.60 -0.74 -26.73
N THR A 209 11.51 0.02 -26.90
CA THR A 209 11.47 1.17 -27.84
C THR A 209 12.26 2.40 -27.39
N ASN A 210 12.70 2.47 -26.13
CA ASN A 210 13.44 3.61 -25.58
C ASN A 210 14.96 3.34 -25.47
N GLY A 211 15.43 2.19 -25.99
CA GLY A 211 16.84 1.77 -25.93
C GLY A 211 17.67 1.97 -27.21
N ASP A 212 17.03 2.32 -28.32
CA ASP A 212 17.67 2.42 -29.65
C ASP A 212 17.71 3.87 -30.19
N GLY A 213 17.97 4.85 -29.33
CA GLY A 213 18.08 6.27 -29.69
C GLY A 213 19.41 6.89 -29.28
#